data_AF-A0A1H0V446-F1
#
_entry.id   AF-A0A1H0V446-F1
#
_cell.length_a   1.000
_cell.length_b   1.000
_cell.length_c   1.000
_cell.angle_alpha   90.00
_cell.angle_beta   90.00
_cell.angle_gamma   90.00
#
_symmetry.space_group_name_H-M   'P 1'
#
loop_
_entity.id
_entity.type
_entity.pdbx_description
1 polymer ?
#
loop_
_entity_poly.entity_id
_entity_poly.type
_entity_poly.pdbx_seq_one_letter_code
_entity_poly.pdbx_strand_id
1 'polypeptide(L)'
;MTKKIIKSTKYCDILGQGKVNDAEYTYCIERIYIKAKKRFEIRFCLYKDTITRENRYIPRSLDVTELELIELIKASLKEKVFSDEFITMLKQELSKK
;
A
#
# COMPACT_ATOMS: atom_id res chain seq x y z
N MET A 1 -9.78 -12.03 -15.05
CA MET A 1 -8.36 -12.31 -14.70
C MET A 1 -8.23 -12.25 -13.19
N THR A 2 -7.96 -13.38 -12.55
CA THR A 2 -7.76 -13.49 -11.10
C THR A 2 -6.53 -12.67 -10.69
N LYS A 3 -6.72 -11.57 -9.95
CA LYS A 3 -5.59 -10.81 -9.39
C LYS A 3 -4.77 -11.76 -8.52
N LYS A 4 -3.48 -11.92 -8.86
CA LYS A 4 -2.55 -12.79 -8.13
C LYS A 4 -2.43 -12.25 -6.70
N ILE A 5 -2.78 -13.08 -5.72
CA ILE A 5 -2.58 -12.74 -4.29
C ILE A 5 -1.07 -12.74 -4.03
N ILE A 6 -0.53 -11.58 -3.62
CA ILE A 6 0.89 -11.41 -3.29
C ILE A 6 1.21 -12.17 -2.01
N LYS A 7 0.34 -12.04 -0.99
CA LYS A 7 0.47 -12.71 0.30
C LYS A 7 -0.90 -12.90 0.93
N SER A 8 -1.16 -14.08 1.46
CA SER A 8 -2.39 -14.38 2.21
C SER A 8 -2.09 -14.55 3.68
N THR A 9 -2.93 -14.00 4.55
CA THR A 9 -2.87 -14.17 6.01
C THR A 9 -4.23 -14.60 6.55
N LYS A 10 -4.33 -14.92 7.84
CA LYS A 10 -5.63 -15.16 8.49
C LYS A 10 -6.55 -13.94 8.43
N TYR A 11 -5.99 -12.73 8.45
CA TYR A 11 -6.74 -11.47 8.49
C TYR A 11 -7.15 -10.97 7.09
N CYS A 12 -6.18 -10.90 6.17
CA CYS A 12 -6.38 -10.30 4.85
C CYS A 12 -5.54 -10.96 3.76
N ASP A 13 -5.91 -10.70 2.50
CA ASP A 13 -5.12 -10.99 1.31
C ASP A 13 -4.54 -9.70 0.74
N ILE A 14 -3.24 -9.67 0.47
CA ILE A 14 -2.56 -8.55 -0.20
C ILE A 14 -2.63 -8.79 -1.70
N LEU A 15 -3.19 -7.82 -2.43
CA LEU A 15 -3.50 -7.92 -3.87
C LEU A 15 -2.69 -6.98 -4.74
N GLY A 16 -2.11 -5.96 -4.12
CA GLY A 16 -1.22 -4.98 -4.73
C GLY A 16 -0.39 -4.34 -3.63
N GLN A 17 0.87 -4.03 -3.91
CA GLN A 17 1.78 -3.42 -2.94
C GLN A 17 2.77 -2.50 -3.68
N GLY A 18 2.65 -1.19 -3.47
CA GLY A 18 3.67 -0.22 -3.80
C GLY A 18 4.57 -0.01 -2.60
N LYS A 19 5.90 0.02 -2.79
CA LYS A 19 6.88 0.13 -1.70
C LYS A 19 8.01 1.08 -2.03
N VAL A 20 8.50 1.78 -1.00
CA VAL A 20 9.70 2.61 -1.02
C VAL A 20 10.52 2.27 0.22
N ASN A 21 11.84 2.15 0.06
CA ASN A 21 12.76 1.86 1.15
C ASN A 21 13.61 3.09 1.45
N ASP A 22 13.86 3.35 2.73
CA ASP A 22 14.93 4.23 3.17
C ASP A 22 16.00 3.43 3.94
N ALA A 23 16.84 4.12 4.72
CA ALA A 23 17.90 3.48 5.49
C ALA A 23 17.41 2.63 6.68
N GLU A 24 16.19 2.85 7.17
CA GLU A 24 15.69 2.23 8.41
C GLU A 24 14.37 1.45 8.22
N TYR A 25 13.54 1.85 7.25
CA TYR A 25 12.18 1.34 7.06
C TYR A 25 11.84 1.10 5.58
N THR A 26 10.86 0.21 5.40
CA THR A 26 10.13 0.04 4.14
C THR A 26 8.71 0.55 4.32
N TYR A 27 8.38 1.60 3.58
CA TYR A 27 7.05 2.20 3.50
C TYR A 27 6.25 1.54 2.39
N CYS A 28 4.98 1.23 2.66
CA CYS A 28 4.13 0.50 1.72
C CYS A 28 2.72 1.09 1.66
N ILE A 29 2.17 1.17 0.45
CA ILE A 29 0.72 1.32 0.21
C ILE A 29 0.22 0.03 -0.42
N GLU A 30 -0.72 -0.62 0.23
CA GLU A 30 -1.22 -1.93 -0.17
C GLU A 30 -2.71 -1.87 -0.47
N ARG A 31 -3.13 -2.62 -1.49
CA ARG A 31 -4.54 -2.98 -1.68
C ARG A 31 -4.76 -4.33 -1.05
N ILE A 32 -5.59 -4.37 -0.03
CA ILE A 32 -5.87 -5.59 0.72
C ILE A 32 -7.35 -5.95 0.62
N TYR A 33 -7.66 -7.24 0.68
CA TYR A 33 -9.00 -7.74 0.89
C TYR A 33 -9.14 -8.24 2.32
N ILE A 34 -10.04 -7.62 3.09
CA ILE A 34 -10.31 -8.00 4.48
C ILE A 34 -11.33 -9.14 4.49
N LYS A 35 -10.89 -10.35 4.87
CA LYS A 35 -11.71 -11.57 4.79
C LYS A 35 -12.98 -11.48 5.64
N ALA A 36 -12.85 -11.01 6.88
CA ALA A 36 -13.97 -10.89 7.81
C ALA A 36 -15.03 -9.86 7.36
N LYS A 37 -14.60 -8.77 6.70
CA LYS A 37 -15.48 -7.68 6.24
C LYS A 37 -15.89 -7.78 4.77
N LYS A 38 -15.33 -8.75 4.04
CA LYS A 38 -15.56 -9.00 2.62
C LYS A 38 -15.40 -7.77 1.72
N ARG A 39 -14.44 -6.89 2.03
CA ARG A 39 -14.23 -5.63 1.28
C ARG A 39 -12.76 -5.35 1.00
N PHE A 40 -12.51 -4.54 -0.01
CA PHE A 40 -11.17 -4.03 -0.32
C PHE A 40 -10.88 -2.77 0.47
N GLU A 41 -9.65 -2.64 0.96
CA GLU A 41 -9.17 -1.46 1.66
C GLU A 41 -7.78 -1.09 1.14
N ILE A 42 -7.43 0.20 1.26
CA ILE A 42 -6.06 0.68 1.07
C ILE A 42 -5.42 0.80 2.45
N ARG A 43 -4.26 0.15 2.62
CA ARG A 43 -3.51 0.16 3.87
C ARG A 43 -2.17 0.84 3.65
N PHE A 44 -1.88 1.84 4.47
CA PHE A 44 -0.53 2.36 4.66
C PHE A 44 0.16 1.53 5.73
N CYS A 45 1.39 1.10 5.45
CA CYS A 45 2.09 0.17 6.32
C CYS A 45 3.59 0.44 6.35
N LEU A 46 4.17 0.10 7.50
CA LEU A 46 5.58 0.23 7.80
C LEU A 46 6.14 -1.17 8.06
N TYR A 47 7.25 -1.49 7.41
CA TYR A 47 8.02 -2.68 7.67
C TYR A 47 9.43 -2.29 8.10
N LYS A 48 10.01 -3.07 9.01
CA LYS A 48 11.40 -2.90 9.47
C LYS A 48 12.08 -4.25 9.59
N ASP A 49 13.34 -4.31 9.22
CA ASP A 49 14.18 -5.46 9.52
C ASP A 49 14.55 -5.47 11.00
N THR A 50 14.38 -6.62 11.63
CA THR A 50 14.82 -6.87 13.00
C THR A 50 15.92 -7.91 13.00
N ILE A 51 16.78 -7.90 14.02
CA ILE A 51 17.89 -8.86 14.19
C ILE A 51 17.43 -10.32 13.95
N THR A 52 16.19 -10.64 14.33
CA THR A 52 15.62 -11.98 14.24
C THR A 52 14.72 -12.24 13.02
N ARG A 53 14.22 -11.20 12.34
CA ARG A 53 13.21 -11.31 11.27
C ARG A 53 13.29 -10.12 10.32
N GLU A 54 13.44 -10.41 9.04
CA GLU A 54 13.30 -9.44 7.95
C GLU A 54 11.82 -9.04 7.75
N ASN A 55 11.58 -7.80 7.35
CA ASN A 55 10.28 -7.24 6.98
C ASN A 55 9.19 -7.46 8.05
N ARG A 56 9.49 -7.11 9.31
CA ARG A 56 8.51 -7.13 10.38
C ARG A 56 7.54 -5.96 10.21
N TYR A 57 6.25 -6.26 10.10
CA TYR A 57 5.19 -5.25 10.10
C TYR A 57 5.15 -4.49 11.44
N ILE A 58 5.16 -3.17 11.38
CA ILE A 58 5.02 -2.27 12.52
C ILE A 58 3.63 -1.63 12.45
N PRO A 59 2.76 -1.85 13.45
CA PRO A 59 1.46 -1.20 13.53
C PRO A 59 1.62 0.25 14.04
N ARG A 60 2.08 1.14 13.17
CA ARG A 60 2.19 2.58 13.41
C ARG A 60 1.57 3.35 12.24
N SER A 61 1.07 4.56 12.51
CA SER A 61 0.75 5.54 11.46
C SER A 61 1.97 5.78 10.56
N LEU A 62 1.73 5.91 9.26
CA LEU A 62 2.77 6.26 8.31
C LEU A 62 2.92 7.79 8.29
N ASP A 63 4.08 8.28 8.72
CA ASP A 63 4.45 9.69 8.64
C ASP A 63 5.53 9.82 7.55
N VAL A 64 5.23 10.60 6.50
CA VAL A 64 6.13 10.81 5.35
C VAL A 64 6.01 12.24 4.85
N THR A 65 7.07 12.76 4.24
CA THR A 65 7.07 14.05 3.54
C THR A 65 6.23 13.99 2.26
N GLU A 66 5.91 15.15 1.68
CA GLU A 66 5.20 15.19 0.38
C GLU A 66 6.00 14.52 -0.75
N LEU A 67 7.34 14.62 -0.73
CA LEU A 67 8.23 13.99 -1.69
C LEU A 67 8.20 12.46 -1.58
N GLU A 68 8.27 11.93 -0.36
CA GLU A 68 8.17 10.49 -0.12
C GLU A 68 6.76 9.97 -0.44
N LEU A 69 5.73 10.73 -0.10
CA LEU A 69 4.35 10.40 -0.42
C LEU A 69 4.14 10.32 -1.94
N ILE A 70 4.66 11.26 -2.73
CA ILE A 70 4.51 11.20 -4.18
C ILE A 70 5.29 10.02 -4.78
N GLU A 71 6.45 9.66 -4.25
CA GLU A 71 7.18 8.46 -4.67
C GLU A 71 6.41 7.18 -4.33
N LEU A 72 5.79 7.11 -3.14
CA LEU A 72 4.91 6.00 -2.76
C LEU A 72 3.70 5.90 -3.68
N ILE A 73 3.07 7.03 -4.03
CA ILE A 73 1.95 7.07 -4.97
C ILE A 73 2.41 6.60 -6.36
N LYS A 74 3.56 7.07 -6.86
CA LYS A 74 4.13 6.61 -8.14
C LYS A 74 4.37 5.10 -8.15
N ALA A 75 5.00 4.55 -7.11
CA ALA A 75 5.20 3.12 -6.96
C ALA A 75 3.86 2.36 -6.93
N SER A 76 2.86 2.90 -6.23
CA SER A 76 1.54 2.30 -6.11
C SER A 76 0.74 2.31 -7.42
N LEU A 77 0.88 3.36 -8.23
CA LEU A 77 0.30 3.44 -9.57
C LEU A 77 0.95 2.40 -10.50
N LYS A 78 2.28 2.29 -10.47
CA LYS A 78 3.03 1.29 -11.24
C LYS A 78 2.58 -0.14 -10.90
N GLU A 79 2.43 -0.44 -9.62
CA GLU A 79 2.00 -1.75 -9.11
C GLU A 79 0.47 -1.96 -9.14
N LYS A 80 -0.28 -1.03 -9.74
CA LYS A 80 -1.75 -1.09 -9.88
C LYS A 80 -2.48 -1.36 -8.55
N VAL A 81 -1.98 -0.73 -7.49
CA VAL A 81 -2.57 -0.79 -6.14
C VAL A 81 -3.97 -0.17 -6.18
N PHE A 82 -4.10 1.02 -6.76
CA PHE A 82 -5.38 1.70 -6.91
C PHE A 82 -6.20 1.12 -8.08
N SER A 83 -7.54 1.21 -7.99
CA SER A 83 -8.40 0.90 -9.13
C SER A 83 -8.41 2.05 -10.14
N ASP A 84 -8.68 1.74 -11.41
CA ASP A 84 -8.81 2.74 -12.47
C ASP A 84 -9.94 3.75 -12.19
N GLU A 85 -11.03 3.27 -11.55
CA GLU A 85 -12.13 4.10 -11.06
C GLU A 85 -11.66 5.13 -10.02
N PHE A 86 -10.90 4.68 -9.01
CA PHE A 86 -10.34 5.58 -7.99
C PHE A 86 -9.41 6.63 -8.60
N ILE A 87 -8.56 6.23 -9.55
CA ILE A 87 -7.64 7.15 -10.24
C ILE A 87 -8.44 8.20 -11.02
N THR A 88 -9.53 7.81 -11.68
CA THR A 88 -10.42 8.74 -12.40
C THR A 88 -11.04 9.75 -11.44
N MET A 89 -11.59 9.29 -10.32
CA MET A 89 -12.14 10.17 -9.28
C MET A 89 -11.07 11.13 -8.74
N LEU A 90 -9.86 10.64 -8.45
CA LEU A 90 -8.76 11.46 -7.95
C LEU A 90 -8.36 12.55 -8.94
N LYS A 91 -8.27 12.22 -10.24
CA LYS A 91 -7.97 13.21 -11.29
C LYS A 91 -9.02 14.32 -11.35
N GLN A 92 -10.30 13.96 -11.24
CA GLN A 92 -11.40 14.93 -11.21
C GLN A 92 -11.24 15.87 -10.01
N GLU A 93 -11.00 15.35 -8.81
CA GLU A 93 -10.80 16.19 -7.63
C GLU A 93 -9.57 17.10 -7.74
N LEU A 94 -8.46 16.61 -8.30
CA LEU A 94 -7.26 17.42 -8.51
C LEU A 94 -7.46 18.55 -9.53
N SER A 95 -8.31 18.33 -10.55
CA SER A 95 -8.62 19.32 -11.58
C SER A 95 -9.62 20.41 -11.17
N LYS A 96 -10.24 20.31 -9.99
CA LYS A 96 -11.18 21.32 -9.47
C LYS A 96 -10.48 22.54 -8.82
N LYS A 97 -9.17 22.47 -8.67
CA LYS A 97 -8.31 23.59 -8.24
C LYS A 97 -7.76 24.31 -9.46
#